data_AF-A0A2P2K609-F1
#
_entry.id   AF-A0A2P2K609-F1
#
_cell.length_a   1.000
_cell.length_b   1.000
_cell.length_c   1.000
_cell.angle_alpha   90.00
_cell.angle_beta   90.00
_cell.angle_gamma   90.00
#
_symmetry.space_group_name_H-M   'P 1'
#
loop_
_entity.id
_entity.type
_entity.pdbx_description
1 polymer ?
#
loop_
_entity_poly.entity_id
_entity_poly.type
_entity_poly.pdbx_seq_one_letter_code
_entity_poly.pdbx_strand_id
1 'polypeptide(L)'
;MGTTSTATTTTMAVGLAPGLSRKINKVLESRTDSPDLVASLSTLSTFYSENTPQARRNLRSTIDNRSLLINRDFLLASLPAQQALDRVEEEVNALADCCDNISKALNACSTGDIISTTERLKQELETTTQRKEIVSYFLHDYQLSTEEINALRDEDLDENFFKALSHVQEIHANCKILLRTHHQRAGLELMDMMAMYQEGAYERLCRWVQAECRKLGDTDNPEVGELLKTAVRCLKERPVLFKYCADEVANMRHNALFRRFISALTRGGAGGMPRPIEVHAHDPLRYVGDMLGWLHQALASERELVLALLDPDAVVDTGSMANQLPKKLENNMGKTESDLTFVLDRIFEGVCRPFKVRVEQVLQSQPSLIIAYKLSNTLEFYGYTVSQANIFFFSGPQ
;
A
#
# COMPACT_ATOMS: atom_id res chain seq x y z
N MET A 1 45.47 -74.20 70.14
CA MET A 1 44.20 -74.00 70.87
C MET A 1 43.16 -74.92 70.25
N GLY A 2 42.38 -75.63 71.07
CA GLY A 2 41.22 -76.40 70.61
C GLY A 2 41.40 -77.92 70.64
N THR A 3 41.45 -78.46 71.85
CA THR A 3 41.15 -79.86 72.20
C THR A 3 39.72 -80.27 71.81
N THR A 4 39.53 -81.55 71.46
CA THR A 4 38.39 -82.47 71.79
C THR A 4 38.22 -83.47 70.63
N SER A 5 37.89 -84.74 70.77
CA SER A 5 37.70 -85.63 71.91
C SER A 5 37.82 -87.06 71.34
N THR A 6 38.28 -87.96 72.18
CA THR A 6 38.44 -89.41 71.97
C THR A 6 37.11 -90.12 71.68
N ALA A 7 37.13 -91.07 70.74
CA ALA A 7 36.23 -92.22 70.74
C ALA A 7 37.08 -93.49 70.61
N THR A 8 37.15 -94.23 71.71
CA THR A 8 37.85 -95.49 71.84
C THR A 8 36.92 -96.61 71.36
N THR A 9 37.33 -97.38 70.36
CA THR A 9 36.80 -98.73 70.14
C THR A 9 37.98 -99.66 69.92
N THR A 10 38.25 -100.49 70.93
CA THR A 10 39.31 -101.50 70.95
C THR A 10 38.85 -102.78 70.23
N THR A 11 39.84 -103.53 69.72
CA THR A 11 39.84 -104.97 69.33
C THR A 11 39.27 -105.28 67.92
N MET A 12 39.88 -106.08 67.04
CA MET A 12 40.93 -107.11 67.17
C MET A 12 41.91 -107.10 65.97
N ALA A 13 43.13 -107.60 66.21
CA ALA A 13 44.19 -107.79 65.23
C ALA A 13 43.98 -109.04 64.36
N VAL A 14 44.26 -108.93 63.05
CA VAL A 14 44.84 -110.01 62.23
C VAL A 14 45.89 -109.38 61.30
N GLY A 15 47.13 -109.88 61.35
CA GLY A 15 48.32 -109.22 60.83
C GLY A 15 48.51 -109.28 59.30
N LEU A 16 49.01 -108.17 58.75
CA LEU A 16 49.65 -108.05 57.43
C LEU A 16 50.84 -107.07 57.57
N ALA A 17 51.99 -107.38 56.96
CA ALA A 17 53.25 -106.65 57.17
C ALA A 17 53.14 -105.14 56.80
N PRO A 18 53.70 -104.22 57.62
CA PRO A 18 53.44 -102.77 57.54
C PRO A 18 53.89 -102.09 56.24
N GLY A 19 54.80 -102.71 55.47
CA GLY A 19 55.26 -102.18 54.18
C GLY A 19 54.23 -102.33 53.04
N LEU A 20 53.39 -103.38 53.08
CA LEU A 20 52.37 -103.62 52.05
C LEU A 20 51.17 -102.70 52.25
N SER A 21 50.75 -102.52 53.52
CA SER A 21 49.66 -101.63 53.92
C SER A 21 49.86 -100.19 53.41
N ARG A 22 51.07 -99.62 53.51
CA ARG A 22 51.35 -98.26 53.01
C ARG A 22 51.28 -98.13 51.49
N LYS A 23 51.80 -99.12 50.75
CA LYS A 23 51.73 -99.08 49.27
C LYS A 23 50.30 -99.25 48.78
N ILE A 24 49.53 -100.12 49.42
CA ILE A 24 48.11 -100.34 49.11
C ILE A 24 47.30 -99.08 49.42
N ASN A 25 47.49 -98.46 50.60
CA ASN A 25 46.81 -97.20 50.91
C ASN A 25 47.19 -96.07 49.95
N LYS A 26 48.46 -95.96 49.53
CA LYS A 26 48.88 -94.91 48.57
C LYS A 26 48.28 -95.08 47.17
N VAL A 27 48.06 -96.33 46.74
CA VAL A 27 47.40 -96.64 45.46
C VAL A 27 45.89 -96.45 45.56
N LEU A 28 45.29 -96.75 46.72
CA LEU A 28 43.87 -96.50 46.99
C LEU A 28 43.57 -95.00 47.16
N GLU A 29 44.52 -94.21 47.66
CA GLU A 29 44.39 -92.74 47.79
C GLU A 29 44.62 -92.00 46.47
N SER A 30 45.31 -92.60 45.48
CA SER A 30 45.41 -92.01 44.14
C SER A 30 44.06 -92.15 43.42
N ARG A 31 43.29 -91.06 43.40
CA ARG A 31 42.02 -90.95 42.68
C ARG A 31 42.24 -91.07 41.17
N THR A 32 42.04 -92.27 40.62
CA THR A 32 42.22 -92.58 39.20
C THR A 32 41.07 -92.12 38.30
N ASP A 33 39.99 -91.62 38.88
CA ASP A 33 38.70 -91.48 38.19
C ASP A 33 38.37 -90.01 37.83
N SER A 34 39.33 -89.10 37.96
CA SER A 34 39.16 -87.68 37.61
C SER A 34 39.18 -87.50 36.07
N PRO A 35 38.21 -86.77 35.48
CA PRO A 35 38.11 -86.58 34.04
C PRO A 35 39.33 -85.85 33.44
N ASP A 36 39.91 -84.90 34.18
CA ASP A 36 41.13 -84.18 33.75
C ASP A 36 42.36 -85.10 33.74
N LEU A 37 42.40 -86.04 34.70
CA LEU A 37 43.45 -87.05 34.79
C LEU A 37 43.30 -88.06 33.67
N VAL A 38 42.07 -88.50 33.36
CA VAL A 38 41.76 -89.37 32.22
C VAL A 38 42.08 -88.70 30.89
N ALA A 39 41.76 -87.40 30.73
CA ALA A 39 42.11 -86.63 29.54
C ALA A 39 43.63 -86.44 29.41
N SER A 40 44.32 -86.13 30.50
CA SER A 40 45.78 -86.04 30.51
C SER A 40 46.43 -87.39 30.18
N LEU A 41 45.89 -88.49 30.70
CA LEU A 41 46.35 -89.85 30.43
C LEU A 41 46.01 -90.32 29.01
N SER A 42 44.87 -89.94 28.45
CA SER A 42 44.53 -90.22 27.04
C SER A 42 45.47 -89.48 26.10
N THR A 43 45.77 -88.21 26.42
CA THR A 43 46.77 -87.41 25.70
C THR A 43 48.16 -88.03 25.84
N LEU A 44 48.54 -88.47 27.04
CA LEU A 44 49.81 -89.17 27.29
C LEU A 44 49.89 -90.48 26.48
N SER A 45 48.79 -91.23 26.42
CA SER A 45 48.66 -92.49 25.68
C SER A 45 48.90 -92.31 24.18
N THR A 46 48.55 -91.15 23.60
CA THR A 46 48.80 -90.90 22.16
C THR A 46 50.26 -90.89 21.77
N PHE A 47 51.18 -90.59 22.69
CA PHE A 47 52.62 -90.48 22.39
C PHE A 47 53.52 -91.31 23.31
N TYR A 48 52.98 -91.92 24.36
CA TYR A 48 53.68 -92.81 25.28
C TYR A 48 53.22 -94.26 25.07
N SER A 49 53.73 -94.89 24.00
CA SER A 49 53.33 -96.24 23.58
C SER A 49 54.12 -97.36 24.29
N GLU A 50 55.35 -97.12 24.72
CA GLU A 50 56.24 -98.14 25.29
C GLU A 50 56.71 -97.79 26.70
N ASN A 51 56.42 -98.69 27.65
CA ASN A 51 56.68 -98.48 29.07
C ASN A 51 58.04 -99.04 29.52
N THR A 52 59.13 -98.50 28.96
CA THR A 52 60.52 -98.90 29.30
C THR A 52 61.10 -98.04 30.44
N PRO A 53 62.10 -98.53 31.21
CA PRO A 53 62.71 -97.75 32.30
C PRO A 53 63.39 -96.46 31.84
N GLN A 54 63.89 -96.42 30.59
CA GLN A 54 64.42 -95.20 29.96
C GLN A 54 63.29 -94.23 29.57
N ALA A 55 62.18 -94.73 29.02
CA ALA A 55 61.02 -93.91 28.68
C ALA A 55 60.37 -93.27 29.92
N ARG A 56 60.31 -93.96 31.07
CA ARG A 56 59.84 -93.38 32.34
C ARG A 56 60.71 -92.23 32.85
N ARG A 57 62.04 -92.36 32.70
CA ARG A 57 63.00 -91.31 33.12
C ARG A 57 62.91 -90.08 32.22
N ASN A 58 62.62 -90.28 30.94
CA ASN A 58 62.59 -89.20 29.95
C ASN A 58 61.18 -88.59 29.73
N LEU A 59 60.12 -89.20 30.27
CA LEU A 59 58.73 -88.76 30.10
C LEU A 59 58.52 -87.27 30.37
N ARG A 60 59.08 -86.76 31.47
CA ARG A 60 58.96 -85.33 31.82
C ARG A 60 59.58 -84.42 30.77
N SER A 61 60.79 -84.75 30.32
CA SER A 61 61.48 -84.02 29.25
C SER A 61 60.71 -84.05 27.93
N THR A 62 60.08 -85.17 27.60
CA THR A 62 59.25 -85.29 26.39
C THR A 62 57.97 -84.46 26.49
N ILE A 63 57.31 -84.45 27.64
CA ILE A 63 56.13 -83.61 27.89
C ILE A 63 56.49 -82.13 27.84
N ASP A 64 57.58 -81.73 28.50
CA ASP A 64 58.03 -80.34 28.56
C ASP A 64 58.43 -79.84 27.17
N ASN A 65 59.15 -80.65 26.38
CA ASN A 65 59.48 -80.31 24.99
C ASN A 65 58.24 -80.18 24.10
N ARG A 66 57.25 -81.07 24.27
CA ARG A 66 55.99 -80.99 23.52
C ARG A 66 55.18 -79.75 23.91
N SER A 67 55.13 -79.41 25.20
CA SER A 67 54.50 -78.17 25.68
C SER A 67 55.19 -76.94 25.08
N LEU A 68 56.52 -76.93 25.04
CA LEU A 68 57.29 -75.84 24.45
C LEU A 68 57.02 -75.71 22.95
N LEU A 69 56.95 -76.83 22.21
CA LEU A 69 56.58 -76.85 20.79
C LEU A 69 55.18 -76.29 20.56
N ILE A 70 54.18 -76.73 21.33
CA ILE A 70 52.80 -76.23 21.22
C ILE A 70 52.72 -74.73 21.50
N ASN A 71 53.41 -74.25 22.54
CA ASN A 71 53.46 -72.82 22.83
C ASN A 71 54.16 -72.02 21.73
N ARG A 72 55.22 -72.58 21.13
CA ARG A 72 55.91 -71.95 20.01
C ARG A 72 55.02 -71.89 18.77
N ASP A 73 54.31 -72.97 18.46
CA ASP A 73 53.36 -73.03 17.34
C ASP A 73 52.20 -72.05 17.56
N PHE A 74 51.70 -71.94 18.79
CA PHE A 74 50.69 -70.94 19.15
C PHE A 74 51.21 -69.51 18.96
N LEU A 75 52.42 -69.20 19.43
CA LEU A 75 53.01 -67.88 19.25
C LEU A 75 53.19 -67.55 17.77
N LEU A 76 53.70 -68.50 16.97
CA LEU A 76 53.86 -68.33 15.53
C LEU A 76 52.51 -68.16 14.80
N ALA A 77 51.47 -68.88 15.22
CA ALA A 77 50.12 -68.73 14.67
C ALA A 77 49.45 -67.41 15.09
N SER A 78 49.77 -66.88 16.28
CA SER A 78 49.20 -65.64 16.81
C SER A 78 49.88 -64.36 16.28
N LEU A 79 51.14 -64.47 15.83
CA LEU A 79 51.94 -63.33 15.37
C LEU A 79 51.32 -62.57 14.18
N PRO A 80 50.76 -63.22 13.13
CA PRO A 80 50.10 -62.50 12.05
C PRO A 80 48.84 -61.74 12.50
N ALA A 81 48.12 -62.28 13.50
CA ALA A 81 46.93 -61.62 14.04
C ALA A 81 47.30 -60.38 14.87
N GLN A 82 48.39 -60.45 15.66
CA GLN A 82 48.94 -59.30 16.38
C GLN A 82 49.39 -58.21 15.40
N GLN A 83 50.16 -58.56 14.37
CA GLN A 83 50.58 -57.60 13.34
C GLN A 83 49.41 -56.96 12.59
N ALA A 84 48.33 -57.72 12.35
CA ALA A 84 47.12 -57.17 11.77
C ALA A 84 46.42 -56.19 12.71
N LEU A 85 46.42 -56.47 14.02
CA LEU A 85 45.87 -55.58 15.04
C LEU A 85 46.68 -54.28 15.15
N ASP A 86 48.02 -54.39 15.16
CA ASP A 86 48.93 -53.23 15.23
C ASP A 86 48.71 -52.29 14.05
N ARG A 87 48.51 -52.84 12.83
CA ARG A 87 48.19 -52.02 11.64
C ARG A 87 46.84 -51.32 11.77
N VAL A 88 45.83 -51.98 12.32
CA VAL A 88 44.53 -51.35 12.53
C VAL A 88 44.64 -50.23 13.58
N GLU A 89 45.42 -50.43 14.64
CA GLU A 89 45.70 -49.39 15.62
C GLU A 89 46.40 -48.19 14.99
N GLU A 90 47.39 -48.42 14.14
CA GLU A 90 48.10 -47.36 13.41
C GLU A 90 47.16 -46.56 12.48
N GLU A 91 46.30 -47.24 11.72
CA GLU A 91 45.30 -46.60 10.86
C GLU A 91 44.24 -45.81 11.65
N VAL A 92 43.82 -46.33 12.82
CA VAL A 92 42.87 -45.62 13.70
C VAL A 92 43.52 -44.37 14.30
N ASN A 93 44.79 -44.46 14.71
CA ASN A 93 45.53 -43.30 15.21
C ASN A 93 45.74 -42.25 14.10
N ALA A 94 46.08 -42.67 12.89
CA ALA A 94 46.20 -41.77 11.74
C ALA A 94 44.87 -41.09 11.40
N LEU A 95 43.74 -41.81 11.52
CA LEU A 95 42.42 -41.23 11.33
C LEU A 95 42.09 -40.20 12.44
N ALA A 96 42.41 -40.52 13.69
CA ALA A 96 42.21 -39.59 14.80
C ALA A 96 43.00 -38.29 14.60
N ASP A 97 44.27 -38.39 14.18
CA ASP A 97 45.11 -37.23 13.86
C ASP A 97 44.55 -36.41 12.70
N CYS A 98 44.01 -37.07 11.67
CA CYS A 98 43.36 -36.40 10.55
C CYS A 98 42.12 -35.63 11.01
N CYS A 99 41.27 -36.24 11.83
CA CYS A 99 40.09 -35.58 12.41
C CYS A 99 40.48 -34.37 13.27
N ASP A 100 41.55 -34.48 14.07
CA ASP A 100 42.05 -33.37 14.87
C ASP A 100 42.60 -32.23 14.01
N ASN A 101 43.30 -32.55 12.93
CA ASN A 101 43.80 -31.55 11.99
C ASN A 101 42.66 -30.83 11.26
N ILE A 102 41.62 -31.56 10.84
CA ILE A 102 40.41 -30.98 10.24
C ILE A 102 39.69 -30.09 11.26
N SER A 103 39.54 -30.54 12.50
CA SER A 103 38.92 -29.77 13.58
C SER A 103 39.70 -28.47 13.85
N LYS A 104 41.02 -28.53 13.93
CA LYS A 104 41.89 -27.36 14.09
C LYS A 104 41.77 -26.38 12.92
N ALA A 105 41.77 -26.87 11.68
CA ALA A 105 41.62 -26.03 10.49
C ALA A 105 40.23 -25.36 10.42
N LEU A 106 39.17 -26.08 10.78
CA LEU A 106 37.81 -25.55 10.83
C LEU A 106 37.67 -24.46 11.91
N ASN A 107 38.28 -24.65 13.07
CA ASN A 107 38.28 -23.67 14.15
C ASN A 107 39.18 -22.45 13.86
N ALA A 108 40.27 -22.64 13.11
CA ALA A 108 41.16 -21.55 12.69
C ALA A 108 40.56 -20.70 11.57
N CYS A 109 39.69 -21.30 10.74
CA CYS A 109 38.91 -20.55 9.77
C CYS A 109 37.83 -19.77 10.54
N SER A 110 37.98 -18.43 10.60
CA SER A 110 37.11 -17.45 11.28
C SER A 110 35.70 -17.37 10.68
N THR A 111 35.09 -18.51 10.37
CA THR A 111 33.78 -18.66 9.74
C THR A 111 32.71 -18.02 10.61
N GLY A 112 32.83 -18.10 11.94
CA GLY A 112 31.93 -17.43 12.88
C GLY A 112 31.98 -15.89 12.79
N ASP A 113 33.17 -15.31 12.65
CA ASP A 113 33.34 -13.86 12.50
C ASP A 113 32.83 -13.39 11.12
N ILE A 114 33.09 -14.15 10.06
CA ILE A 114 32.56 -13.84 8.72
C ILE A 114 31.04 -13.97 8.70
N ILE A 115 30.47 -15.01 9.31
CA ILE A 115 29.00 -15.18 9.42
C ILE A 115 28.41 -14.04 10.24
N SER A 116 28.97 -13.72 11.41
CA SER A 116 28.45 -12.64 12.26
C SER A 116 28.55 -11.26 11.59
N THR A 117 29.64 -10.98 10.87
CA THR A 117 29.77 -9.74 10.09
C THR A 117 28.84 -9.70 8.89
N THR A 118 28.61 -10.82 8.23
CA THR A 118 27.63 -10.94 7.13
C THR A 118 26.21 -10.74 7.64
N GLU A 119 25.85 -11.35 8.77
CA GLU A 119 24.54 -11.19 9.43
C GLU A 119 24.31 -9.73 9.83
N ARG A 120 25.33 -9.08 10.43
CA ARG A 120 25.29 -7.66 10.79
C ARG A 120 25.09 -6.77 9.56
N LEU A 121 25.88 -6.99 8.49
CA LEU A 121 25.76 -6.21 7.26
C LEU A 121 24.40 -6.41 6.59
N LYS A 122 23.83 -7.62 6.66
CA LYS A 122 22.49 -7.91 6.15
C LYS A 122 21.41 -7.15 6.93
N GLN A 123 21.51 -7.12 8.26
CA GLN A 123 20.60 -6.32 9.10
C GLN A 123 20.76 -4.81 8.86
N GLU A 124 22.00 -4.32 8.70
CA GLU A 124 22.28 -2.92 8.33
C GLU A 124 21.73 -2.57 6.95
N LEU A 125 21.84 -3.48 5.97
CA LEU A 125 21.26 -3.32 4.65
C LEU A 125 19.73 -3.23 4.76
N GLU A 126 19.09 -4.15 5.48
CA GLU A 126 17.63 -4.21 5.63
C GLU A 126 17.07 -2.95 6.32
N THR A 127 17.73 -2.50 7.40
CA THR A 127 17.33 -1.25 8.06
C THR A 127 17.56 -0.02 7.18
N THR A 128 18.62 -0.03 6.35
CA THR A 128 18.88 1.05 5.39
C THR A 128 17.85 1.06 4.25
N THR A 129 17.44 -0.11 3.74
CA THR A 129 16.41 -0.20 2.70
C THR A 129 15.05 0.26 3.22
N GLN A 130 14.67 -0.15 4.44
CA GLN A 130 13.44 0.31 5.08
C GLN A 130 13.45 1.84 5.27
N ARG A 131 14.57 2.41 5.74
CA ARG A 131 14.71 3.88 5.86
C ARG A 131 14.60 4.57 4.52
N LYS A 132 15.19 4.01 3.46
CA LYS A 132 15.08 4.55 2.10
C LYS A 132 13.63 4.54 1.62
N GLU A 133 12.89 3.47 1.87
CA GLU A 133 11.47 3.37 1.52
C GLU A 133 10.65 4.43 2.26
N ILE A 134 10.83 4.56 3.59
CA ILE A 134 10.16 5.59 4.40
C ILE A 134 10.46 6.99 3.87
N VAL A 135 11.72 7.29 3.55
CA VAL A 135 12.10 8.58 2.97
C VAL A 135 11.47 8.78 1.59
N SER A 136 11.36 7.73 0.77
CA SER A 136 10.71 7.84 -0.54
C SER A 136 9.21 8.10 -0.45
N TYR A 137 8.51 7.45 0.49
CA TYR A 137 7.11 7.75 0.78
C TYR A 137 6.96 9.17 1.34
N PHE A 138 7.84 9.58 2.26
CA PHE A 138 7.81 10.93 2.80
C PHE A 138 8.05 12.00 1.72
N LEU A 139 8.99 11.77 0.78
CA LEU A 139 9.22 12.68 -0.35
C LEU A 139 8.00 12.75 -1.27
N HIS A 140 7.37 11.62 -1.57
CA HIS A 140 6.16 11.59 -2.38
C HIS A 140 5.00 12.35 -1.70
N ASP A 141 4.80 12.14 -0.40
CA ASP A 141 3.65 12.68 0.33
C ASP A 141 3.81 14.16 0.75
N TYR A 142 5.03 14.69 0.70
CA TYR A 142 5.37 16.01 1.25
C TYR A 142 6.22 16.89 0.32
N GLN A 143 6.56 16.44 -0.88
CA GLN A 143 7.30 17.25 -1.86
C GLN A 143 6.63 17.20 -3.23
N LEU A 144 6.40 18.38 -3.81
CA LEU A 144 6.01 18.48 -5.21
C LEU A 144 7.17 18.12 -6.13
N SER A 145 6.87 17.40 -7.20
CA SER A 145 7.80 17.23 -8.32
C SER A 145 8.07 18.58 -9.00
N THR A 146 9.25 18.73 -9.58
CA THR A 146 9.58 19.92 -10.39
C THR A 146 8.63 20.10 -11.56
N GLU A 147 8.08 19.01 -12.09
CA GLU A 147 7.07 19.03 -13.16
C GLU A 147 5.74 19.62 -12.69
N GLU A 148 5.32 19.31 -11.45
CA GLU A 148 4.09 19.85 -10.85
C GLU A 148 4.24 21.34 -10.54
N ILE A 149 5.42 21.74 -10.02
CA ILE A 149 5.74 23.15 -9.78
C ILE A 149 5.73 23.93 -11.10
N ASN A 150 6.26 23.34 -12.18
CA ASN A 150 6.22 23.95 -13.50
C ASN A 150 4.78 24.03 -14.02
N ALA A 151 3.98 22.97 -13.91
CA ALA A 151 2.57 22.99 -14.31
C ALA A 151 1.75 24.07 -13.56
N LEU A 152 2.06 24.31 -12.27
CA LEU A 152 1.46 25.40 -11.49
C LEU A 152 1.91 26.80 -11.96
N ARG A 153 3.09 26.91 -12.59
CA ARG A 153 3.71 28.18 -13.04
C ARG A 153 3.53 28.49 -14.54
N ASP A 154 3.47 27.48 -15.39
CA ASP A 154 3.40 27.59 -16.87
C ASP A 154 2.10 28.23 -17.31
N GLU A 155 2.05 29.16 -18.26
CA GLU A 155 0.85 29.99 -18.55
C GLU A 155 -0.44 29.24 -18.96
N ASP A 156 -0.33 28.06 -19.57
CA ASP A 156 -1.47 27.27 -20.05
C ASP A 156 -2.10 26.40 -18.95
N LEU A 157 -3.44 26.28 -18.98
CA LEU A 157 -4.20 25.46 -18.03
C LEU A 157 -4.55 24.11 -18.65
N ASP A 158 -3.81 23.09 -18.22
CA ASP A 158 -3.99 21.71 -18.65
C ASP A 158 -4.55 20.83 -17.52
N GLU A 159 -4.94 19.60 -17.84
CA GLU A 159 -5.28 18.59 -16.83
C GLU A 159 -4.17 18.39 -15.78
N ASN A 160 -2.92 18.59 -16.19
CA ASN A 160 -1.75 18.49 -15.31
C ASN A 160 -1.76 19.57 -14.22
N PHE A 161 -2.29 20.77 -14.51
CA PHE A 161 -2.47 21.81 -13.50
C PHE A 161 -3.48 21.37 -12.43
N PHE A 162 -4.62 20.80 -12.83
CA PHE A 162 -5.63 20.33 -11.88
C PHE A 162 -5.14 19.17 -11.03
N LYS A 163 -4.36 18.24 -11.61
CA LYS A 163 -3.70 17.16 -10.87
C LYS A 163 -2.69 17.70 -9.86
N ALA A 164 -1.82 18.63 -10.29
CA ALA A 164 -0.86 19.27 -9.41
C ALA A 164 -1.54 20.05 -8.27
N LEU A 165 -2.63 20.78 -8.56
CA LEU A 165 -3.40 21.52 -7.55
C LEU A 165 -4.05 20.58 -6.53
N SER A 166 -4.64 19.46 -6.99
CA SER A 166 -5.18 18.42 -6.09
C SER A 166 -4.09 17.83 -5.20
N HIS A 167 -2.91 17.57 -5.75
CA HIS A 167 -1.79 17.06 -4.97
C HIS A 167 -1.32 18.09 -3.92
N VAL A 168 -1.25 19.38 -4.27
CA VAL A 168 -0.93 20.45 -3.29
C VAL A 168 -1.96 20.50 -2.16
N GLN A 169 -3.24 20.33 -2.47
CA GLN A 169 -4.31 20.25 -1.45
C GLN A 169 -4.14 19.04 -0.53
N GLU A 170 -3.80 17.87 -1.08
CA GLU A 170 -3.53 16.67 -0.33
C GLU A 170 -2.32 16.85 0.59
N ILE A 171 -1.20 17.36 0.08
CA ILE A 171 -0.01 17.66 0.88
C ILE A 171 -0.36 18.66 1.99
N HIS A 172 -1.09 19.73 1.68
CA HIS A 172 -1.50 20.71 2.69
C HIS A 172 -2.40 20.08 3.77
N ALA A 173 -3.26 19.12 3.42
CA ALA A 173 -4.06 18.37 4.38
C ALA A 173 -3.19 17.41 5.22
N ASN A 174 -2.22 16.73 4.61
CA ASN A 174 -1.27 15.84 5.28
C ASN A 174 -0.37 16.62 6.26
N CYS A 175 0.06 17.84 5.92
CA CYS A 175 0.78 18.73 6.84
C CYS A 175 0.01 18.98 8.14
N LYS A 176 -1.33 19.04 8.08
CA LYS A 176 -2.17 19.19 9.28
C LYS A 176 -2.07 18.00 10.23
N ILE A 177 -1.82 16.80 9.70
CA ILE A 177 -1.53 15.59 10.47
C ILE A 177 -0.12 15.68 11.05
N LEU A 178 0.86 16.12 10.25
CA LEU A 178 2.26 16.28 10.68
C LEU A 178 2.39 17.29 11.84
N LEU A 179 1.57 18.35 11.89
CA LEU A 179 1.50 19.29 13.00
C LEU A 179 1.08 18.67 14.35
N ARG A 180 0.41 17.51 14.33
CA ARG A 180 0.05 16.76 15.55
C ARG A 180 1.20 15.92 16.09
N THR A 181 2.29 15.80 15.33
CA THR A 181 3.48 15.01 15.69
C THR A 181 4.59 15.90 16.26
N HIS A 182 5.76 15.31 16.57
CA HIS A 182 6.92 16.02 17.11
C HIS A 182 7.58 17.00 16.12
N HIS A 183 7.32 16.89 14.81
CA HIS A 183 7.97 17.71 13.78
C HIS A 183 7.14 18.94 13.36
N GLN A 184 6.69 19.72 14.34
CA GLN A 184 5.79 20.86 14.12
C GLN A 184 6.39 21.96 13.23
N ARG A 185 7.67 22.29 13.42
CA ARG A 185 8.32 23.36 12.65
C ARG A 185 8.42 23.03 11.15
N ALA A 186 8.85 21.82 10.82
CA ALA A 186 8.90 21.38 9.42
C ALA A 186 7.49 21.30 8.81
N GLY A 187 6.49 20.86 9.58
CA GLY A 187 5.10 20.86 9.14
C GLY A 187 4.54 22.26 8.87
N LEU A 188 4.92 23.27 9.67
CA LEU A 188 4.54 24.67 9.43
C LEU A 188 5.22 25.25 8.19
N GLU A 189 6.53 25.08 8.05
CA GLU A 189 7.28 25.56 6.89
C GLU A 189 6.74 24.97 5.57
N LEU A 190 6.40 23.66 5.60
CA LEU A 190 5.81 22.99 4.45
C LEU A 190 4.37 23.46 4.17
N MET A 191 3.56 23.64 5.22
CA MET A 191 2.20 24.17 5.09
C MET A 191 2.20 25.57 4.48
N ASP A 192 3.09 26.47 4.93
CA ASP A 192 3.23 27.82 4.39
C ASP A 192 3.65 27.77 2.91
N MET A 193 4.60 26.90 2.55
CA MET A 193 5.01 26.73 1.16
C MET A 193 3.87 26.21 0.27
N MET A 194 3.10 25.22 0.75
CA MET A 194 1.92 24.71 0.02
C MET A 194 0.83 25.78 -0.11
N ALA A 195 0.61 26.59 0.93
CA ALA A 195 -0.35 27.68 0.89
C ALA A 195 0.04 28.72 -0.16
N MET A 196 1.33 29.08 -0.28
CA MET A 196 1.80 29.97 -1.34
C MET A 196 1.55 29.39 -2.74
N TYR A 197 1.79 28.09 -2.96
CA TYR A 197 1.50 27.45 -4.24
C TYR A 197 -0.01 27.42 -4.53
N GLN A 198 -0.84 27.13 -3.53
CA GLN A 198 -2.30 27.19 -3.68
C GLN A 198 -2.79 28.59 -4.04
N GLU A 199 -2.34 29.63 -3.33
CA GLU A 199 -2.75 31.00 -3.59
C GLU A 199 -2.37 31.45 -4.99
N GLY A 200 -1.14 31.17 -5.43
CA GLY A 200 -0.69 31.48 -6.80
C GLY A 200 -1.48 30.73 -7.87
N ALA A 201 -1.76 29.44 -7.63
CA ALA A 201 -2.56 28.63 -8.53
C ALA A 201 -4.00 29.12 -8.65
N TYR A 202 -4.65 29.45 -7.52
CA TYR A 202 -6.02 29.95 -7.52
C TYR A 202 -6.15 31.36 -8.10
N GLU A 203 -5.19 32.25 -7.85
CA GLU A 203 -5.15 33.58 -8.48
C GLU A 203 -5.09 33.44 -10.00
N ARG A 204 -4.23 32.55 -10.48
CA ARG A 204 -4.09 32.25 -11.91
C ARG A 204 -5.33 31.60 -12.50
N LEU A 205 -5.93 30.65 -11.79
CA LEU A 205 -7.18 30.03 -12.17
C LEU A 205 -8.30 31.08 -12.33
N CYS A 206 -8.44 32.02 -11.38
CA CYS A 206 -9.45 33.08 -11.54
C CYS A 206 -9.10 34.02 -12.70
N ARG A 207 -7.83 34.40 -12.92
CA ARG A 207 -7.44 35.23 -14.09
C ARG A 207 -7.80 34.56 -15.41
N TRP A 208 -7.56 33.26 -15.54
CA TRP A 208 -7.90 32.53 -16.76
C TRP A 208 -9.41 32.37 -16.92
N VAL A 209 -10.14 32.02 -15.85
CA VAL A 209 -11.61 31.95 -15.89
C VAL A 209 -12.20 33.29 -16.30
N GLN A 210 -11.67 34.40 -15.78
CA GLN A 210 -12.06 35.74 -16.22
C GLN A 210 -11.79 35.99 -17.70
N ALA A 211 -10.61 35.61 -18.20
CA ALA A 211 -10.27 35.76 -19.61
C ALA A 211 -11.20 34.93 -20.52
N GLU A 212 -11.50 33.70 -20.13
CA GLU A 212 -12.38 32.81 -20.88
C GLU A 212 -13.84 33.29 -20.84
N CYS A 213 -14.31 33.74 -19.68
CA CYS A 213 -15.63 34.36 -19.53
C CYS A 213 -15.75 35.69 -20.31
N ARG A 214 -14.67 36.45 -20.47
CA ARG A 214 -14.67 37.66 -21.33
C ARG A 214 -14.87 37.30 -22.80
N LYS A 215 -14.19 36.27 -23.30
CA LYS A 215 -14.41 35.74 -24.67
C LYS A 215 -15.87 35.28 -24.86
N LEU A 216 -16.43 34.64 -23.83
CA LEU A 216 -17.83 34.22 -23.77
C LEU A 216 -18.83 35.39 -23.83
N GLY A 217 -18.44 36.56 -23.31
CA GLY A 217 -19.24 37.79 -23.34
C GLY A 217 -19.31 38.46 -24.72
N ASP A 218 -18.30 38.25 -25.58
CA ASP A 218 -18.24 38.84 -26.92
C ASP A 218 -18.99 38.00 -27.97
N THR A 219 -19.38 36.77 -27.64
CA THR A 219 -20.11 35.86 -28.53
C THR A 219 -21.59 35.78 -28.17
N ASP A 220 -22.46 35.85 -29.18
CA ASP A 220 -23.92 35.87 -29.00
C ASP A 220 -24.50 34.50 -28.58
N ASN A 221 -23.79 33.40 -28.87
CA ASN A 221 -24.17 32.04 -28.50
C ASN A 221 -22.95 31.23 -27.99
N PRO A 222 -22.53 31.46 -26.74
CA PRO A 222 -21.33 30.85 -26.21
C PRO A 222 -21.54 29.38 -25.79
N GLU A 223 -20.68 28.49 -26.29
CA GLU A 223 -20.56 27.13 -25.77
C GLU A 223 -19.55 27.10 -24.62
N VAL A 224 -19.98 26.60 -23.46
CA VAL A 224 -19.11 26.51 -22.28
C VAL A 224 -18.22 25.27 -22.42
N GLY A 225 -16.91 25.50 -22.61
CA GLY A 225 -15.93 24.41 -22.67
C GLY A 225 -15.83 23.61 -21.36
N GLU A 226 -15.56 22.31 -21.46
CA GLU A 226 -15.44 21.40 -20.31
C GLU A 226 -14.33 21.79 -19.31
N LEU A 227 -13.25 22.39 -19.80
CA LEU A 227 -12.17 22.94 -18.96
C LEU A 227 -12.67 24.11 -18.10
N LEU A 228 -13.52 24.99 -18.65
CA LEU A 228 -14.10 26.11 -17.90
C LEU A 228 -15.05 25.62 -16.82
N LYS A 229 -15.88 24.60 -17.11
CA LYS A 229 -16.75 23.95 -16.11
C LYS A 229 -15.93 23.37 -14.96
N THR A 230 -14.83 22.68 -15.28
CA THR A 230 -13.94 22.07 -14.30
C THR A 230 -13.21 23.13 -13.46
N ALA A 231 -12.76 24.22 -14.08
CA ALA A 231 -12.14 25.37 -13.41
C ALA A 231 -13.10 26.04 -12.42
N VAL A 232 -14.35 26.29 -12.84
CA VAL A 232 -15.38 26.89 -11.97
C VAL A 232 -15.75 25.95 -10.82
N ARG A 233 -15.80 24.63 -11.06
CA ARG A 233 -16.02 23.62 -10.01
C ARG A 233 -14.91 23.67 -8.96
N CYS A 234 -13.65 23.78 -9.37
CA CYS A 234 -12.51 23.92 -8.45
C CYS A 234 -12.57 25.24 -7.66
N LEU A 235 -12.98 26.35 -8.29
CA LEU A 235 -13.15 27.64 -7.61
C LEU A 235 -14.25 27.62 -6.54
N LYS A 236 -15.30 26.81 -6.68
CA LYS A 236 -16.37 26.69 -5.67
C LYS A 236 -15.87 26.26 -4.29
N GLU A 237 -14.74 25.57 -4.22
CA GLU A 237 -14.12 25.20 -2.93
C GLU A 237 -13.65 26.42 -2.12
N ARG A 238 -13.43 27.56 -2.78
CA ARG A 238 -13.05 28.85 -2.19
C ARG A 238 -14.15 29.89 -2.47
N PRO A 239 -15.18 30.03 -1.60
CA PRO A 239 -16.36 30.85 -1.89
C PRO A 239 -16.06 32.34 -2.14
N VAL A 240 -14.99 32.88 -1.56
CA VAL A 240 -14.57 34.27 -1.77
C VAL A 240 -14.11 34.50 -3.21
N LEU A 241 -13.27 33.60 -3.73
CA LEU A 241 -12.76 33.69 -5.11
C LEU A 241 -13.88 33.41 -6.11
N PHE A 242 -14.70 32.38 -5.84
CA PHE A 242 -15.86 32.08 -6.66
C PHE A 242 -16.80 33.30 -6.78
N LYS A 243 -17.13 33.96 -5.66
CA LYS A 243 -17.97 35.17 -5.68
C LYS A 243 -17.35 36.28 -6.52
N TYR A 244 -16.05 36.51 -6.39
CA TYR A 244 -15.35 37.52 -7.18
C TYR A 244 -15.38 37.21 -8.69
N CYS A 245 -15.08 35.96 -9.08
CA CYS A 245 -15.14 35.60 -10.50
C CYS A 245 -16.61 35.64 -11.00
N ALA A 246 -17.61 35.27 -10.19
CA ALA A 246 -19.04 35.36 -10.52
C ALA A 246 -19.53 36.82 -10.69
N ASP A 247 -19.09 37.74 -9.83
CA ASP A 247 -19.39 39.18 -9.95
C ASP A 247 -18.81 39.77 -11.25
N GLU A 248 -17.59 39.39 -11.62
CA GLU A 248 -16.94 39.83 -12.87
C GLU A 248 -17.68 39.26 -14.10
N VAL A 249 -18.09 37.98 -14.06
CA VAL A 249 -18.92 37.36 -15.11
C VAL A 249 -20.25 38.11 -15.25
N ALA A 250 -20.93 38.39 -14.14
CA ALA A 250 -22.18 39.13 -14.13
C ALA A 250 -22.01 40.52 -14.75
N ASN A 251 -20.93 41.24 -14.41
CA ASN A 251 -20.62 42.56 -14.96
C ASN A 251 -20.28 42.50 -16.46
N MET A 252 -19.54 41.50 -16.92
CA MET A 252 -19.25 41.32 -18.35
C MET A 252 -20.51 41.01 -19.16
N ARG A 253 -21.34 40.07 -18.68
CA ARG A 253 -22.62 39.70 -19.31
C ARG A 253 -23.62 40.84 -19.26
N HIS A 254 -23.67 41.61 -18.18
CA HIS A 254 -24.45 42.86 -18.07
C HIS A 254 -24.13 43.82 -19.22
N ASN A 255 -22.84 44.11 -19.45
CA ASN A 255 -22.41 45.02 -20.50
C ASN A 255 -22.71 44.48 -21.90
N ALA A 256 -22.52 43.17 -22.12
CA ALA A 256 -22.86 42.51 -23.37
C ALA A 256 -24.37 42.55 -23.64
N LEU A 257 -25.19 42.17 -22.66
CA LEU A 257 -26.65 42.18 -22.74
C LEU A 257 -27.18 43.59 -23.00
N PHE A 258 -26.65 44.60 -22.32
CA PHE A 258 -27.00 46.01 -22.57
C PHE A 258 -26.72 46.41 -24.02
N ARG A 259 -25.52 46.09 -24.56
CA ARG A 259 -25.19 46.38 -25.97
C ARG A 259 -26.10 45.64 -26.93
N ARG A 260 -26.40 44.37 -26.67
CA ARG A 260 -27.32 43.54 -27.48
C ARG A 260 -28.74 44.12 -27.48
N PHE A 261 -29.23 44.58 -26.32
CA PHE A 261 -30.53 45.22 -26.21
C PHE A 261 -30.61 46.51 -27.05
N ILE A 262 -29.63 47.40 -26.91
CA ILE A 262 -29.58 48.64 -27.70
C ILE A 262 -29.45 48.34 -29.19
N SER A 263 -28.66 47.34 -29.58
CA SER A 263 -28.54 46.91 -30.97
C SER A 263 -29.87 46.36 -31.51
N ALA A 264 -30.59 45.55 -30.74
CA ALA A 264 -31.91 45.04 -31.12
C ALA A 264 -32.95 46.16 -31.29
N LEU A 265 -32.88 47.20 -30.44
CA LEU A 265 -33.73 48.38 -30.57
C LEU A 265 -33.43 49.19 -31.84
N THR A 266 -32.16 49.49 -32.10
CA THR A 266 -31.73 50.51 -33.08
C THR A 266 -31.29 49.97 -34.44
N ARG A 267 -30.70 48.77 -34.48
CA ARG A 267 -30.11 48.15 -35.69
C ARG A 267 -30.83 46.88 -36.14
N GLY A 268 -31.48 46.17 -35.23
CA GLY A 268 -32.09 44.86 -35.52
C GLY A 268 -31.04 43.73 -35.55
N GLY A 269 -31.43 42.57 -36.09
CA GLY A 269 -30.56 41.39 -36.21
C GLY A 269 -29.53 41.46 -37.33
N ALA A 270 -28.66 40.44 -37.43
CA ALA A 270 -27.62 40.35 -38.44
C ALA A 270 -28.21 40.48 -39.87
N GLY A 271 -27.74 41.46 -40.63
CA GLY A 271 -28.28 41.75 -41.98
C GLY A 271 -29.57 42.60 -41.99
N GLY A 272 -29.95 43.21 -40.86
CA GLY A 272 -31.15 44.05 -40.75
C GLY A 272 -32.45 43.26 -40.56
N MET A 273 -32.34 41.96 -40.29
CA MET A 273 -33.45 41.04 -40.02
C MET A 273 -33.17 40.26 -38.73
N PRO A 274 -34.10 40.22 -37.75
CA PRO A 274 -35.34 40.99 -37.69
C PRO A 274 -35.09 42.51 -37.64
N ARG A 275 -36.06 43.30 -38.12
CA ARG A 275 -35.97 44.77 -38.17
C ARG A 275 -35.77 45.36 -36.76
N PRO A 276 -35.15 46.55 -36.65
CA PRO A 276 -35.03 47.22 -35.36
C PRO A 276 -36.39 47.40 -34.69
N ILE A 277 -36.46 47.12 -33.39
CA ILE A 277 -37.71 47.19 -32.63
C ILE A 277 -38.26 48.63 -32.63
N GLU A 278 -37.40 49.65 -32.70
CA GLU A 278 -37.81 51.07 -32.80
C GLU A 278 -38.67 51.38 -34.02
N VAL A 279 -38.59 50.59 -35.10
CA VAL A 279 -39.45 50.77 -36.28
C VAL A 279 -40.93 50.59 -35.93
N HIS A 280 -41.24 49.80 -34.89
CA HIS A 280 -42.60 49.57 -34.41
C HIS A 280 -43.07 50.59 -33.37
N ALA A 281 -42.32 51.66 -33.07
CA ALA A 281 -42.69 52.64 -32.04
C ALA A 281 -44.03 53.35 -32.28
N HIS A 282 -44.55 53.32 -33.51
CA HIS A 282 -45.88 53.84 -33.87
C HIS A 282 -47.04 52.97 -33.37
N ASP A 283 -46.78 51.69 -33.04
CA ASP A 283 -47.73 50.76 -32.43
C ASP A 283 -47.29 50.42 -31.00
N PRO A 284 -47.85 51.12 -29.99
CA PRO A 284 -47.51 50.93 -28.57
C PRO A 284 -47.53 49.49 -28.08
N LEU A 285 -48.54 48.71 -28.50
CA LEU A 285 -48.75 47.35 -28.01
C LEU A 285 -47.66 46.42 -28.56
N ARG A 286 -47.40 46.53 -29.86
CA ARG A 286 -46.35 45.74 -30.53
C ARG A 286 -44.96 46.14 -30.08
N TYR A 287 -44.69 47.44 -29.93
CA TYR A 287 -43.38 47.93 -29.49
C TYR A 287 -43.01 47.42 -28.09
N VAL A 288 -43.93 47.52 -27.12
CA VAL A 288 -43.71 47.00 -25.76
C VAL A 288 -43.70 45.47 -25.74
N GLY A 289 -44.55 44.82 -26.53
CA GLY A 289 -44.55 43.36 -26.70
C GLY A 289 -43.25 42.81 -27.28
N ASP A 290 -42.70 43.43 -28.32
CA ASP A 290 -41.42 43.04 -28.95
C ASP A 290 -40.24 43.24 -27.97
N MET A 291 -40.23 44.32 -27.19
CA MET A 291 -39.23 44.54 -26.13
C MET A 291 -39.30 43.48 -25.03
N LEU A 292 -40.50 43.14 -24.56
CA LEU A 292 -40.73 42.11 -23.54
C LEU A 292 -40.41 40.70 -24.07
N GLY A 293 -40.76 40.41 -25.31
CA GLY A 293 -40.41 39.16 -25.99
C GLY A 293 -38.90 38.97 -26.10
N TRP A 294 -38.17 40.03 -26.49
CA TRP A 294 -36.71 40.01 -26.53
C TRP A 294 -36.11 39.78 -25.14
N LEU A 295 -36.62 40.49 -24.12
CA LEU A 295 -36.17 40.33 -22.73
C LEU A 295 -36.40 38.91 -22.22
N HIS A 296 -37.55 38.32 -22.53
CA HIS A 296 -37.88 36.95 -22.14
C HIS A 296 -36.94 35.93 -22.81
N GLN A 297 -36.66 36.08 -24.11
CA GLN A 297 -35.72 35.22 -24.81
C GLN A 297 -34.29 35.38 -24.26
N ALA A 298 -33.86 36.62 -24.01
CA ALA A 298 -32.58 36.90 -23.42
C ALA A 298 -32.46 36.27 -22.02
N LEU A 299 -33.50 36.37 -21.19
CA LEU A 299 -33.54 35.77 -19.85
C LEU A 299 -33.36 34.25 -19.91
N ALA A 300 -34.05 33.57 -20.84
CA ALA A 300 -33.87 32.15 -21.04
C ALA A 300 -32.42 31.80 -21.41
N SER A 301 -31.82 32.53 -22.37
CA SER A 301 -30.44 32.28 -22.82
C SER A 301 -29.37 32.57 -21.74
N GLU A 302 -29.52 33.65 -20.96
CA GLU A 302 -28.58 33.97 -19.88
C GLU A 302 -28.70 32.96 -18.75
N ARG A 303 -29.92 32.52 -18.41
CA ARG A 303 -30.13 31.51 -17.38
C ARG A 303 -29.50 30.17 -17.76
N GLU A 304 -29.66 29.73 -19.00
CA GLU A 304 -29.01 28.51 -19.51
C GLU A 304 -27.48 28.61 -19.44
N LEU A 305 -26.92 29.75 -19.83
CA LEU A 305 -25.48 30.00 -19.74
C LEU A 305 -24.96 29.99 -18.29
N VAL A 306 -25.65 30.70 -17.39
CA VAL A 306 -25.30 30.80 -15.97
C VAL A 306 -25.44 29.42 -15.31
N LEU A 307 -26.46 28.63 -15.65
CA LEU A 307 -26.57 27.24 -15.23
C LEU A 307 -25.41 26.38 -15.75
N ALA A 308 -25.08 26.47 -17.04
CA ALA A 308 -23.97 25.70 -17.62
C ALA A 308 -22.60 26.04 -16.99
N LEU A 309 -22.42 27.27 -16.50
CA LEU A 309 -21.21 27.73 -15.81
C LEU A 309 -21.19 27.38 -14.32
N LEU A 310 -22.26 27.68 -13.59
CA LEU A 310 -22.32 27.50 -12.15
C LEU A 310 -22.72 26.08 -11.76
N ASP A 311 -23.45 25.34 -12.56
CA ASP A 311 -23.89 23.98 -12.22
C ASP A 311 -23.84 23.03 -13.43
N PRO A 312 -22.63 22.60 -13.82
CA PRO A 312 -22.45 21.68 -14.94
C PRO A 312 -23.02 20.28 -14.66
N ASP A 313 -23.27 19.92 -13.39
CA ASP A 313 -23.70 18.57 -12.99
C ASP A 313 -25.24 18.40 -13.05
N ALA A 314 -26.01 19.51 -12.96
CA ALA A 314 -27.47 19.49 -13.11
C ALA A 314 -27.95 19.03 -14.50
N VAL A 315 -27.10 19.13 -15.53
CA VAL A 315 -27.44 18.75 -16.91
C VAL A 315 -27.16 17.27 -17.20
N VAL A 316 -26.33 16.60 -16.38
CA VAL A 316 -25.92 15.21 -16.58
C VAL A 316 -26.83 14.24 -15.81
N ASP A 317 -27.50 14.70 -14.76
CA ASP A 317 -28.28 13.86 -13.84
C ASP A 317 -29.71 13.53 -14.32
N THR A 318 -30.13 14.02 -15.50
CA THR A 318 -31.39 13.57 -16.13
C THR A 318 -31.29 12.18 -16.78
N GLY A 319 -30.11 11.54 -16.78
CA GLY A 319 -29.85 10.34 -17.58
C GLY A 319 -29.36 9.08 -16.85
N SER A 320 -28.94 9.10 -15.59
CA SER A 320 -28.39 7.89 -14.98
C SER A 320 -28.37 7.82 -13.46
N MET A 321 -28.97 6.74 -12.97
CA MET A 321 -28.72 6.04 -11.71
C MET A 321 -29.45 6.54 -10.46
N ALA A 322 -30.65 5.99 -10.31
CA ALA A 322 -31.18 5.60 -9.00
C ALA A 322 -30.13 4.86 -8.16
N ASN A 323 -30.15 5.13 -6.85
CA ASN A 323 -29.47 4.46 -5.73
C ASN A 323 -28.01 4.86 -5.39
N GLN A 324 -27.86 5.81 -4.44
CA GLN A 324 -27.27 5.65 -3.08
C GLN A 324 -26.57 6.93 -2.54
N LEU A 325 -27.24 7.67 -1.64
CA LEU A 325 -26.76 8.60 -0.56
C LEU A 325 -25.77 9.77 -0.91
N PRO A 326 -25.59 10.82 -0.05
CA PRO A 326 -26.35 11.31 1.11
C PRO A 326 -26.73 12.82 1.06
N LYS A 327 -27.52 13.23 2.07
CA LYS A 327 -28.06 14.55 2.48
C LYS A 327 -27.17 15.83 2.43
N LYS A 328 -26.04 15.85 1.71
CA LYS A 328 -25.18 17.04 1.56
C LYS A 328 -25.57 17.93 0.36
N LEU A 329 -26.35 17.41 -0.60
CA LEU A 329 -26.82 18.16 -1.78
C LEU A 329 -27.97 19.14 -1.48
N GLU A 330 -28.83 18.87 -0.50
CA GLU A 330 -30.00 19.75 -0.22
C GLU A 330 -29.59 21.17 0.21
N ASN A 331 -28.50 21.32 0.98
CA ASN A 331 -27.98 22.64 1.37
C ASN A 331 -27.20 23.36 0.26
N ASN A 332 -26.64 22.63 -0.70
CA ASN A 332 -25.87 23.21 -1.82
C ASN A 332 -26.79 23.67 -2.96
N MET A 333 -27.92 23.00 -3.17
CA MET A 333 -28.95 23.39 -4.14
C MET A 333 -29.49 24.79 -3.84
N GLY A 334 -30.02 25.03 -2.62
CA GLY A 334 -30.58 26.35 -2.27
C GLY A 334 -29.56 27.49 -2.29
N LYS A 335 -28.28 27.20 -2.05
CA LYS A 335 -27.21 28.20 -2.16
C LYS A 335 -26.87 28.52 -3.62
N THR A 336 -26.79 27.49 -4.47
CA THR A 336 -26.55 27.64 -5.91
C THR A 336 -27.71 28.38 -6.58
N GLU A 337 -28.95 28.15 -6.13
CA GLU A 337 -30.12 28.92 -6.54
C GLU A 337 -30.00 30.41 -6.18
N SER A 338 -29.60 30.72 -4.94
CA SER A 338 -29.41 32.11 -4.51
C SER A 338 -28.29 32.81 -5.28
N ASP A 339 -27.20 32.09 -5.58
CA ASP A 339 -26.08 32.63 -6.36
C ASP A 339 -26.48 32.86 -7.83
N LEU A 340 -27.29 31.95 -8.39
CA LEU A 340 -27.83 32.07 -9.74
C LEU A 340 -28.78 33.25 -9.90
N THR A 341 -29.74 33.40 -8.98
CA THR A 341 -30.66 34.55 -8.98
C THR A 341 -29.90 35.86 -8.82
N PHE A 342 -28.92 35.91 -7.92
CA PHE A 342 -28.08 37.09 -7.73
C PHE A 342 -27.31 37.50 -8.99
N VAL A 343 -26.69 36.52 -9.68
CA VAL A 343 -25.96 36.79 -10.94
C VAL A 343 -26.93 37.27 -12.03
N LEU A 344 -28.10 36.65 -12.17
CA LEU A 344 -29.10 37.05 -13.16
C LEU A 344 -29.65 38.46 -12.88
N ASP A 345 -29.98 38.78 -11.63
CA ASP A 345 -30.45 40.12 -11.26
C ASP A 345 -29.42 41.20 -11.64
N ARG A 346 -28.14 40.93 -11.40
CA ARG A 346 -27.02 41.83 -11.74
C ARG A 346 -26.85 41.99 -13.25
N ILE A 347 -27.02 40.92 -14.01
CA ILE A 347 -26.96 40.95 -15.48
C ILE A 347 -28.09 41.82 -16.05
N PHE A 348 -29.32 41.64 -15.56
CA PHE A 348 -30.51 42.33 -16.09
C PHE A 348 -30.68 43.77 -15.60
N GLU A 349 -30.03 44.17 -14.50
CA GLU A 349 -30.05 45.53 -13.94
C GLU A 349 -29.78 46.61 -15.01
N GLY A 350 -28.89 46.32 -15.97
CA GLY A 350 -28.50 47.25 -17.03
C GLY A 350 -29.58 47.54 -18.06
N VAL A 351 -30.48 46.58 -18.27
CA VAL A 351 -31.54 46.68 -19.28
C VAL A 351 -32.83 47.28 -18.71
N CYS A 352 -33.02 47.19 -17.38
CA CYS A 352 -34.19 47.74 -16.69
C CYS A 352 -34.38 49.25 -16.95
N ARG A 353 -33.31 50.05 -16.87
CA ARG A 353 -33.40 51.50 -17.06
C ARG A 353 -33.76 51.89 -18.51
N PRO A 354 -33.07 51.41 -19.55
CA PRO A 354 -33.48 51.64 -20.94
C PRO A 354 -34.91 51.20 -21.24
N PHE A 355 -35.30 50.01 -20.78
CA PHE A 355 -36.66 49.50 -20.95
C PHE A 355 -37.70 50.43 -20.31
N LYS A 356 -37.49 50.80 -19.04
CA LYS A 356 -38.38 51.70 -18.31
C LYS A 356 -38.57 53.04 -19.03
N VAL A 357 -37.49 53.67 -19.48
CA VAL A 357 -37.55 54.96 -20.19
C VAL A 357 -38.39 54.84 -21.48
N ARG A 358 -38.25 53.75 -22.24
CA ARG A 358 -39.03 53.55 -23.47
C ARG A 358 -40.51 53.27 -23.19
N VAL A 359 -40.82 52.49 -22.15
CA VAL A 359 -42.21 52.27 -21.73
C VAL A 359 -42.85 53.57 -21.24
N GLU A 360 -42.14 54.38 -20.44
CA GLU A 360 -42.62 55.69 -19.99
C GLU A 360 -42.87 56.64 -21.18
N GLN A 361 -42.01 56.66 -22.19
CA GLN A 361 -42.22 57.43 -23.42
C GLN A 361 -43.50 57.01 -24.16
N VAL A 362 -43.80 55.71 -24.21
CA VAL A 362 -45.03 55.18 -24.81
C VAL A 362 -46.27 55.57 -24.00
N LEU A 363 -46.16 55.66 -22.67
CA LEU A 363 -47.28 56.11 -21.84
C LEU A 363 -47.48 57.63 -21.93
N GLN A 364 -46.39 58.40 -22.09
CA GLN A 364 -46.42 59.85 -22.25
C GLN A 364 -47.00 60.30 -23.60
N SER A 365 -46.97 59.45 -24.64
CA SER A 365 -47.57 59.75 -25.95
C SER A 365 -49.11 59.71 -25.95
N GLN A 366 -49.74 59.56 -24.78
CA GLN A 366 -51.19 59.52 -24.57
C GLN A 366 -51.91 58.45 -25.41
N PRO A 367 -51.61 57.15 -25.20
CA PRO A 367 -52.34 56.08 -25.86
C PRO A 367 -53.82 56.07 -25.43
N SER A 368 -54.70 55.53 -26.29
CA SER A 368 -56.12 55.38 -25.93
C SER A 368 -56.29 54.49 -24.69
N LEU A 369 -57.34 54.71 -23.90
CA LEU A 369 -57.60 53.98 -22.66
C LEU A 369 -57.60 52.44 -22.85
N ILE A 370 -58.09 51.98 -24.01
CA ILE A 370 -58.11 50.56 -24.38
C ILE A 370 -56.68 50.03 -24.57
N ILE A 371 -55.79 50.81 -25.21
CA ILE A 371 -54.38 50.44 -25.42
C ILE A 371 -53.63 50.45 -24.09
N ALA A 372 -53.88 51.43 -23.21
CA ALA A 372 -53.30 51.48 -21.87
C ALA A 372 -53.69 50.26 -21.01
N TYR A 373 -54.96 49.85 -21.05
CA TYR A 373 -55.42 48.64 -20.36
C TYR A 373 -54.76 47.37 -20.91
N LYS A 374 -54.67 47.24 -22.25
CA LYS A 374 -53.97 46.11 -22.88
C LYS A 374 -52.48 46.07 -22.52
N LEU A 375 -51.80 47.22 -22.53
CA LEU A 375 -50.40 47.36 -22.10
C LEU A 375 -50.21 46.92 -20.64
N SER A 376 -51.10 47.32 -19.73
CA SER A 376 -51.08 46.87 -18.34
C SER A 376 -51.16 45.35 -18.24
N ASN A 377 -52.10 44.73 -18.96
CA ASN A 377 -52.24 43.26 -18.97
C ASN A 377 -51.01 42.57 -19.57
N THR A 378 -50.39 43.14 -20.60
CA THR A 378 -49.16 42.59 -21.19
C THR A 378 -47.99 42.67 -20.20
N LEU A 379 -47.83 43.80 -19.51
CA LEU A 379 -46.80 43.96 -18.48
C LEU A 379 -47.02 43.00 -17.30
N GLU A 380 -48.27 42.82 -16.87
CA GLU A 380 -48.63 41.88 -15.80
C GLU A 380 -48.36 40.42 -16.24
N PHE A 381 -48.73 40.05 -17.46
CA PHE A 381 -48.47 38.72 -18.02
C PHE A 381 -46.97 38.41 -18.06
N TYR A 382 -46.14 39.32 -18.56
CA TYR A 382 -44.68 39.11 -18.59
C TYR A 382 -44.06 39.20 -17.20
N GLY A 383 -44.59 40.02 -16.29
CA GLY A 383 -44.19 40.04 -14.88
C GLY A 383 -44.41 38.69 -14.21
N TYR A 384 -45.59 38.08 -14.43
CA TYR A 384 -45.88 36.73 -13.96
C TYR A 384 -45.00 35.68 -14.65
N THR A 385 -44.79 35.79 -15.97
CA THR A 385 -43.95 34.85 -16.73
C THR A 385 -42.49 34.90 -16.32
N VAL A 386 -41.93 36.07 -16.00
CA VAL A 386 -40.55 36.21 -15.51
C VAL A 386 -40.43 35.69 -14.08
N SER A 387 -41.40 36.00 -13.20
CA SER A 387 -41.47 35.45 -11.86
C SER A 387 -41.65 33.92 -11.88
N GLN A 388 -42.43 33.39 -12.81
CA GLN A 388 -42.61 31.96 -13.03
C GLN A 388 -41.43 31.33 -13.75
N ALA A 389 -40.70 31.98 -14.66
CA ALA A 389 -39.49 31.41 -15.25
C ALA A 389 -38.41 31.18 -14.17
N ASN A 390 -38.46 31.99 -13.11
CA ASN A 390 -37.71 31.78 -11.87
C ASN A 390 -38.32 30.70 -10.94
N ILE A 391 -39.42 30.02 -11.27
CA ILE A 391 -40.10 29.01 -10.44
C ILE A 391 -40.38 27.69 -11.21
N PHE A 392 -40.81 27.75 -12.46
CA PHE A 392 -41.27 26.61 -13.29
C PHE A 392 -40.14 25.74 -13.83
N PHE A 393 -38.92 26.26 -14.00
CA PHE A 393 -37.76 25.41 -14.23
C PHE A 393 -37.23 24.74 -12.95
N PHE A 394 -37.74 25.14 -11.77
CA PHE A 394 -37.43 24.51 -10.47
C PHE A 394 -38.41 23.39 -10.09
N SER A 395 -39.45 23.18 -10.88
CA SER A 395 -40.23 21.93 -10.88
C SER A 395 -40.25 21.39 -12.30
N GLY A 396 -39.17 20.71 -12.69
CA GLY A 396 -39.25 19.78 -13.80
C GLY A 396 -40.43 18.81 -13.59
N PRO A 397 -41.08 18.33 -14.67
CA PRO A 397 -42.22 17.45 -14.54
C PRO A 397 -41.80 16.20 -13.76
N GLN A 398 -42.62 15.80 -12.79
CA GLN A 398 -42.50 14.49 -12.14
C GLN A 398 -42.58 13.35 -13.17
#